data_AF-A0A6V7KR51-F1
#
_entry.id   AF-A0A6V7KR51-F1
#
_cell.length_a   1.000
_cell.length_b   1.000
_cell.length_c   1.000
_cell.angle_alpha   90.00
_cell.angle_beta   90.00
_cell.angle_gamma   90.00
#
_symmetry.space_group_name_H-M   'P 1'
#
loop_
_entity.id
_entity.type
_entity.pdbx_description
1 polymer ?
#
loop_
_entity_poly.entity_id
_entity_poly.type
_entity_poly.pdbx_seq_one_letter_code
_entity_poly.pdbx_strand_id
1 'polypeptide(L)' 'MLCDSQSYDKADEYFAKAIEKDPKNATIHVHRGLLQLQWRGDVNKAIEYINKALELDEKCEFGYETLGTIEVQ' A
#
# COMPACT_ATOMS: atom_id res chain seq x y z
N MET A 1 -8.29 0.82 19.89
CA MET A 1 -8.45 -0.50 19.24
C MET A 1 -9.61 -0.57 18.25
N LEU A 2 -10.88 -0.30 18.61
CA LEU A 2 -11.97 -0.23 17.60
C LEU A 2 -11.89 1.00 16.69
N CYS A 3 -11.54 2.17 17.22
CA CYS A 3 -11.41 3.39 16.42
C CYS A 3 -10.27 3.32 15.39
N ASP A 4 -9.17 2.65 15.75
CA ASP A 4 -8.02 2.48 14.85
C ASP A 4 -8.40 1.59 13.67
N SER A 5 -9.02 0.44 13.94
CA SER A 5 -9.54 -0.46 12.90
C SER A 5 -10.53 0.25 11.97
N GLN A 6 -11.48 1.00 12.52
CA GLN A 6 -12.43 1.77 11.72
C GLN A 6 -11.76 2.86 10.87
N SER A 7 -10.64 3.41 11.33
CA SER A 7 -9.86 4.39 10.56
C SER A 7 -9.09 3.73 9.43
N TYR A 8 -8.55 2.53 9.65
CA TYR A 8 -7.88 1.74 8.61
C TYR A 8 -8.87 1.22 7.55
N ASP A 9 -10.06 0.76 7.94
CA ASP A 9 -11.11 0.36 7.00
C ASP A 9 -11.49 1.52 6.05
N LYS A 10 -11.73 2.71 6.62
CA LYS A 10 -12.02 3.92 5.82
C LYS A 10 -10.82 4.32 4.93
N ALA A 11 -9.59 4.20 5.43
CA ALA A 11 -8.41 4.48 4.64
C ALA A 11 -8.30 3.53 3.43
N ASP A 12 -8.58 2.23 3.61
CA ASP A 12 -8.57 1.26 2.50
C ASP A 12 -9.65 1.58 1.46
N GLU A 13 -10.84 2.02 1.89
CA GLU A 13 -11.89 2.50 0.98
C GLU A 13 -11.44 3.74 0.18
N TYR A 14 -10.76 4.70 0.81
CA TYR A 14 -10.23 5.87 0.12
C TYR A 14 -9.17 5.50 -0.90
N PHE A 15 -8.26 4.57 -0.57
CA PHE A 15 -7.28 4.08 -1.53
C PHE A 15 -7.94 3.30 -2.67
N ALA A 16 -8.96 2.50 -2.40
CA ALA A 16 -9.72 1.82 -3.46
C ALA A 16 -10.34 2.82 -4.44
N LYS A 17 -11.00 3.88 -3.94
CA LYS A 17 -11.55 4.97 -4.77
C LYS A 17 -10.46 5.74 -5.52
N ALA A 18 -9.29 5.91 -4.91
CA ALA A 18 -8.16 6.57 -5.56
C ALA A 18 -7.63 5.73 -6.74
N ILE A 19 -7.55 4.40 -6.59
CA ILE A 19 -7.22 3.46 -7.66
C ILE A 19 -8.29 3.50 -8.76
N GLU A 20 -9.57 3.60 -8.43
CA GLU A 20 -10.63 3.74 -9.45
C GLU A 20 -10.49 5.04 -10.26
N LYS A 21 -10.02 6.13 -9.65
CA LYS A 21 -9.80 7.42 -10.32
C LYS A 21 -8.52 7.45 -11.14
N ASP A 22 -7.45 6.87 -10.64
CA ASP A 22 -6.15 6.82 -11.31
C ASP A 22 -5.50 5.44 -11.11
N PRO A 23 -5.89 4.45 -11.93
CA PRO A 23 -5.43 3.07 -11.79
C PRO A 23 -3.97 2.88 -12.20
N LYS A 24 -3.32 3.90 -12.77
CA LYS A 24 -1.92 3.84 -13.19
C LYS A 24 -0.96 4.46 -12.17
N ASN A 25 -1.49 4.99 -11.08
CA ASN A 25 -0.70 5.64 -10.06
C ASN A 25 -0.07 4.62 -9.12
N ALA A 26 1.19 4.28 -9.39
CA ALA A 26 1.97 3.35 -8.57
C ALA A 26 2.01 3.77 -7.08
N THR A 27 2.12 5.06 -6.79
CA THR A 27 2.19 5.58 -5.41
C THR A 27 0.96 5.21 -4.57
N ILE A 28 -0.23 5.19 -5.18
CA ILE A 28 -1.47 4.79 -4.49
C ILE A 28 -1.40 3.32 -4.06
N HIS A 29 -0.85 2.45 -4.92
CA HIS A 29 -0.65 1.04 -4.60
C HIS A 29 0.36 0.84 -3.47
N VAL A 30 1.48 1.60 -3.47
CA VAL A 30 2.47 1.56 -2.37
C VAL A 30 1.82 1.97 -1.03
N HIS A 31 1.09 3.08 -1.00
CA HIS A 31 0.46 3.56 0.23
C HIS A 31 -0.61 2.61 0.75
N ARG A 32 -1.36 1.95 -0.14
CA ARG A 32 -2.32 0.91 0.27
C ARG A 32 -1.61 -0.34 0.81
N GLY A 33 -0.43 -0.69 0.28
CA GLY A 33 0.42 -1.75 0.82
C GLY A 33 0.91 -1.44 2.24
N LEU A 34 1.46 -0.23 2.43
CA LEU A 34 1.84 0.29 3.76
C LEU A 34 0.68 0.27 4.75
N LEU A 35 -0.53 0.61 4.31
CA LEU A 35 -1.72 0.54 5.15
C LEU A 35 -1.97 -0.88 5.65
N GLN A 36 -1.85 -1.91 4.79
CA GLN A 36 -2.05 -3.31 5.20
C GLN A 36 -0.98 -3.77 6.18
N LEU A 37 0.27 -3.33 5.98
CA LEU A 37 1.37 -3.58 6.90
C LEU A 37 1.10 -2.96 8.27
N GLN A 38 0.68 -1.69 8.33
CA GLN A 38 0.40 -1.00 9.60
C GLN A 38 -0.88 -1.52 10.29
N TRP A 39 -1.90 -1.86 9.51
CA TRP A 39 -3.19 -2.28 10.06
C TRP A 39 -3.16 -3.73 10.56
N ARG A 40 -2.65 -4.65 9.75
CA ARG A 40 -2.73 -6.10 10.01
C ARG A 40 -1.37 -6.77 10.22
N GLY A 41 -0.27 -6.04 10.00
CA GLY A 41 1.06 -6.67 9.93
C GLY A 41 1.19 -7.62 8.75
N ASP A 42 0.33 -7.52 7.74
CA ASP A 42 0.30 -8.46 6.63
C ASP A 42 1.34 -8.08 5.57
N VAL A 43 2.58 -8.51 5.84
CA VAL A 43 3.75 -8.28 4.98
C VAL A 43 3.52 -8.83 3.58
N ASN A 44 2.96 -10.03 3.44
CA ASN A 44 2.73 -10.65 2.14
C ASN A 44 1.82 -9.79 1.27
N LYS A 45 0.74 -9.29 1.86
CA LYS A 45 -0.22 -8.43 1.15
C LYS A 45 0.36 -7.06 0.83
N ALA A 46 1.19 -6.51 1.73
CA ALA A 46 1.92 -5.27 1.46
C ALA A 46 2.86 -5.42 0.26
N ILE A 47 3.66 -6.49 0.22
CA ILE A 47 4.56 -6.82 -0.90
C ILE A 47 3.77 -7.00 -2.20
N GLU A 48 2.62 -7.67 -2.18
CA GLU A 48 1.78 -7.83 -3.37
C GLU A 48 1.34 -6.47 -3.94
N TYR A 49 0.92 -5.54 -3.09
CA TYR A 49 0.53 -4.19 -3.52
C TYR A 49 1.72 -3.37 -4.03
N ILE A 50 2.89 -3.49 -3.41
CA ILE A 50 4.09 -2.79 -3.85
C ILE A 50 4.60 -3.36 -5.18
N ASN A 51 4.53 -4.67 -5.39
CA ASN A 51 4.86 -5.28 -6.68
C ASN A 51 3.93 -4.78 -7.79
N LYS A 52 2.62 -4.66 -7.53
CA LYS A 52 1.69 -4.02 -8.48
C LYS A 52 2.07 -2.56 -8.77
N ALA A 53 2.56 -1.83 -7.76
CA ALA A 53 3.06 -0.48 -7.98
C ALA A 53 4.26 -0.47 -8.94
N LEU A 54 5.21 -1.39 -8.75
CA LEU A 54 6.41 -1.53 -9.60
C LEU A 54 6.08 -2.06 -11.00
N GLU A 55 5.02 -2.85 -11.16
CA GLU A 55 4.50 -3.25 -12.48
C GLU A 55 3.91 -2.07 -13.25
N LEU A 56 3.31 -1.10 -12.56
CA LEU A 56 2.74 0.12 -13.15
C LEU A 56 3.80 1.19 -13.44
N ASP A 57 4.76 1.34 -12.52
CA ASP A 57 5.91 2.24 -12.63
C ASP A 57 7.16 1.55 -12.08
N GLU A 58 7.96 1.02 -12.99
CA GLU A 58 9.23 0.33 -12.68
C GLU A 58 10.24 1.24 -11.97
N LYS A 59 10.04 2.56 -12.00
CA LYS A 59 10.92 3.56 -11.36
C LYS A 59 10.30 4.17 -10.11
N CYS A 60 9.23 3.56 -9.57
CA CYS A 60 8.58 4.04 -8.36
C CYS A 60 9.54 3.94 -7.16
N GLU A 61 10.18 5.06 -6.81
CA GLU A 61 11.11 5.17 -5.68
C GLU A 61 10.46 4.70 -4.37
N PHE A 62 9.21 5.11 -4.12
CA PHE A 62 8.44 4.68 -2.96
C PHE A 62 8.26 3.17 -2.87
N GLY A 63 8.17 2.47 -4.01
CA GLY A 63 8.05 1.01 -4.03
C GLY A 63 9.30 0.34 -3.48
N TYR A 64 10.47 0.74 -3.99
CA TYR A 64 11.75 0.21 -3.50
C TYR A 64 12.06 0.63 -2.06
N GLU A 65 11.75 1.88 -1.67
CA GLU A 65 11.90 2.34 -0.28
C GLU A 65 11.04 1.51 0.69
N THR A 66 9.80 1.23 0.30
CA THR A 66 8.88 0.46 1.14
C THR A 66 9.31 -1.01 1.23
N LEU A 67 9.75 -1.63 0.13
CA LEU A 67 10.31 -2.99 0.17
C LEU A 67 11.56 -3.03 1.07
N GLY A 68 12.47 -2.08 0.93
CA GLY A 68 13.65 -1.98 1.79
C GLY A 68 13.29 -1.87 3.26
N THR A 69 12.25 -1.10 3.59
CA THR A 69 11.74 -0.99 4.97
C THR A 69 11.15 -2.32 5.45
N ILE A 70 10.37 -3.01 4.62
CA ILE A 70 9.76 -4.30 4.95
C ILE A 70 10.81 -5.39 5.19
N GLU A 71 11.86 -5.44 4.39
CA GLU A 71 12.93 -6.45 4.50
C GLU A 71 13.85 -6.22 5.72
N VAL A 72 13.88 -5.00 6.25
CA VAL A 72 14.72 -4.63 7.42
C VAL A 72 13.95 -4.74 8.75
N GLN A 73 12.62 -4.84 8.69
CA GLN A 73 11.71 -4.88 9.84
C GLN A 73 11.58 -6.28 10.42
#